data_AF-A0A1H4LNA4-F1
#
_entry.id   AF-A0A1H4LNA4-F1
#
_cell.length_a   1.000
_cell.length_b   1.000
_cell.length_c   1.000
_cell.angle_alpha   90.00
_cell.angle_beta   90.00
_cell.angle_gamma   90.00
#
_symmetry.space_group_name_H-M   'P 1'
#
loop_
_entity.id
_entity.type
_entity.pdbx_description
1 polymer ?
#
loop_
_entity_poly.entity_id
_entity_poly.type
_entity_poly.pdbx_seq_one_letter_code
_entity_poly.pdbx_strand_id
1 'polypeptide(L)'
;MRKSHYILLILVITLVLFDIDPMYAGPGGTVVKAIFKTWWGKLLLSIIGIIFFPLTIYVYFREYFAVKNCKKELLELGKRNKDFSWLNLDKNVRNIFNRVYIAWNNQDLKEASSYISHWYWQNQQLVHLDEWKKENLRNVCKVDGIKSVKPLYLEISEDEGLEGSRIAFLITANIMDYLKDIDTHKIVQGSSKFDEEEKIWVMEYTNGQWVLDDIQDGQLSLAFAKTKNIIPANIAPAS
;
A
#
# COMPACT_ATOMS: atom_id res chain seq x y z
N MET A 1 -17.28 24.34 25.70
CA MET A 1 -18.06 23.12 25.36
C MET A 1 -18.57 22.48 26.64
N ARG A 2 -19.89 22.35 26.80
CA ARG A 2 -20.54 21.86 28.04
C ARG A 2 -20.14 20.40 28.31
N LYS A 3 -19.84 20.05 29.57
CA LYS A 3 -19.53 18.67 30.05
C LYS A 3 -20.48 17.60 29.50
N SER A 4 -21.74 17.96 29.26
CA SER A 4 -22.76 17.11 28.63
C SER A 4 -22.39 16.61 27.23
N HIS A 5 -21.66 17.40 26.42
CA HIS A 5 -21.25 16.97 25.06
C HIS A 5 -20.10 15.96 25.12
N TYR A 6 -19.22 16.07 26.13
CA TYR A 6 -18.16 15.08 26.37
C TYR A 6 -18.75 13.75 26.85
N ILE A 7 -19.74 13.79 27.75
CA ILE A 7 -20.43 12.58 28.23
C ILE A 7 -21.18 11.91 27.08
N LEU A 8 -21.88 12.69 26.25
CA LEU A 8 -22.57 12.16 25.07
C LEU A 8 -21.59 11.52 24.07
N LEU A 9 -20.46 12.18 23.80
CA LEU A 9 -19.41 11.65 22.93
C LEU A 9 -18.84 10.33 23.47
N ILE A 10 -18.52 10.26 24.76
CA ILE A 10 -18.04 9.04 25.42
C ILE A 10 -19.10 7.93 25.33
N LEU A 11 -20.38 8.26 25.55
CA LEU A 11 -21.47 7.28 25.53
C LEU A 11 -21.74 6.74 24.11
N VAL A 12 -21.62 7.59 23.09
CA VAL A 12 -21.70 7.20 21.67
C VAL A 12 -20.50 6.33 21.28
N ILE A 13 -19.27 6.72 21.63
CA ILE A 13 -18.06 5.91 21.39
C ILE A 13 -18.20 4.55 22.08
N THR A 14 -18.73 4.54 23.32
CA THR A 14 -18.94 3.30 24.07
C THR A 14 -19.97 2.40 23.37
N LEU A 15 -21.13 2.91 22.99
CA LEU A 15 -22.15 2.15 22.24
C LEU A 15 -21.59 1.59 20.92
N VAL A 16 -20.87 2.40 20.15
CA VAL A 16 -20.26 1.97 18.89
C VAL A 16 -19.24 0.87 19.13
N LEU A 17 -18.42 0.94 20.18
CA LEU A 17 -17.44 -0.11 20.52
C LEU A 17 -18.09 -1.42 21.01
N PHE A 18 -19.30 -1.37 21.58
CA PHE A 18 -20.01 -2.56 22.06
C PHE A 18 -20.83 -3.29 20.98
N ASP A 19 -21.15 -2.62 19.86
CA ASP A 19 -21.93 -3.16 18.74
C ASP A 19 -21.10 -3.58 17.51
N ILE A 20 -19.76 -3.53 17.57
CA ILE A 20 -18.93 -4.00 16.45
C ILE A 20 -18.96 -5.52 16.40
N ASP A 21 -19.70 -6.07 15.43
CA ASP A 21 -19.54 -7.47 15.02
C ASP A 21 -18.08 -7.69 14.60
N PRO A 22 -17.35 -8.65 15.18
CA PRO A 22 -15.95 -8.82 14.84
C PRO A 22 -15.82 -9.20 13.37
N MET A 23 -15.02 -8.47 12.60
CA MET A 23 -14.71 -8.88 11.24
C MET A 23 -13.64 -9.99 11.31
N TYR A 24 -14.06 -11.21 10.96
CA TYR A 24 -13.31 -12.46 11.21
C TYR A 24 -12.55 -12.95 9.97
N ALA A 25 -11.23 -12.91 9.99
CA ALA A 25 -10.40 -13.75 9.11
C ALA A 25 -8.99 -13.93 9.69
N GLY A 26 -8.70 -15.10 10.29
CA GLY A 26 -7.33 -15.51 10.67
C GLY A 26 -7.19 -16.18 12.06
N PRO A 27 -6.06 -16.86 12.35
CA PRO A 27 -5.79 -17.52 13.64
C PRO A 27 -5.81 -16.57 14.85
N GLY A 28 -5.41 -15.31 14.66
CA GLY A 28 -5.55 -14.25 15.66
C GLY A 28 -7.02 -13.95 16.02
N GLY A 29 -7.94 -14.19 15.09
CA GLY A 29 -9.38 -14.03 15.31
C GLY A 29 -9.94 -14.99 16.36
N THR A 30 -9.34 -16.16 16.59
CA THR A 30 -9.80 -17.12 17.61
C THR A 30 -9.44 -16.67 19.02
N VAL A 31 -8.26 -16.07 19.21
CA VAL A 31 -7.84 -15.48 20.50
C VAL A 31 -8.68 -14.25 20.81
N VAL A 32 -8.86 -13.36 19.83
CA VAL A 32 -9.71 -12.19 19.93
C VAL A 32 -11.17 -12.59 20.25
N LYS A 33 -11.70 -13.66 19.63
CA LYS A 33 -13.03 -14.21 19.92
C LYS A 33 -13.21 -14.68 21.37
N ALA A 34 -12.20 -15.28 21.99
CA ALA A 34 -12.27 -15.68 23.39
C ALA A 34 -12.31 -14.45 24.32
N ILE A 35 -11.55 -13.41 23.99
CA ILE A 35 -11.47 -12.15 24.74
C ILE A 35 -12.81 -11.38 24.66
N PHE A 36 -13.37 -11.21 23.46
CA PHE A 36 -14.66 -10.52 23.24
C PHE A 36 -15.86 -11.21 23.90
N LYS A 37 -15.79 -12.51 24.23
CA LYS A 37 -16.86 -13.21 24.95
C LYS A 37 -16.94 -12.83 26.43
N THR A 38 -15.86 -12.33 27.02
CA THR A 38 -15.81 -12.00 28.45
C THR A 38 -16.08 -10.52 28.68
N TRP A 39 -16.80 -10.18 29.75
CA TRP A 39 -17.06 -8.78 30.12
C TRP A 39 -15.74 -8.02 30.35
N TRP A 40 -14.77 -8.64 31.04
CA TRP A 40 -13.44 -8.08 31.27
C TRP A 40 -12.63 -7.91 29.98
N GLY A 41 -12.72 -8.84 29.04
CA GLY A 41 -12.05 -8.73 27.75
C GLY A 41 -12.62 -7.60 26.89
N LYS A 42 -13.95 -7.41 26.90
CA LYS A 42 -14.58 -6.23 26.27
C LYS A 42 -14.11 -4.93 26.91
N LEU A 43 -14.07 -4.84 28.24
CA LEU A 43 -13.59 -3.64 28.95
C LEU A 43 -12.13 -3.31 28.60
N LEU A 44 -11.26 -4.33 28.62
CA LEU A 44 -9.84 -4.19 28.27
C LEU A 44 -9.64 -3.73 26.82
N LEU A 45 -10.37 -4.33 25.87
CA LEU A 45 -10.33 -3.92 24.46
C LEU A 45 -10.85 -2.50 24.25
N SER A 46 -11.89 -2.08 24.97
CA SER A 46 -12.38 -0.69 24.91
C SER A 46 -11.33 0.30 25.42
N ILE A 47 -10.62 -0.02 26.51
CA ILE A 47 -9.53 0.83 27.02
C ILE A 47 -8.40 0.92 25.99
N ILE A 48 -7.96 -0.22 25.44
CA ILE A 48 -6.95 -0.28 24.38
C ILE A 48 -7.40 0.54 23.17
N GLY A 49 -8.64 0.37 22.73
CA GLY A 49 -9.24 1.12 21.63
C GLY A 49 -9.18 2.62 21.87
N ILE A 50 -9.58 3.09 23.05
CA ILE A 50 -9.53 4.52 23.41
C ILE A 50 -8.09 5.05 23.40
N ILE A 51 -7.11 4.25 23.84
CA ILE A 51 -5.70 4.64 23.85
C ILE A 51 -5.14 4.74 22.43
N PHE A 52 -5.46 3.79 21.56
CA PHE A 52 -4.95 3.77 20.18
C PHE A 52 -5.76 4.64 19.20
N PHE A 53 -7.00 4.99 19.53
CA PHE A 53 -7.87 5.78 18.66
C PHE A 53 -7.27 7.14 18.23
N PRO A 54 -6.66 7.95 19.12
CA PRO A 54 -5.96 9.17 18.71
C PRO A 54 -4.85 8.92 17.69
N LEU A 55 -4.09 7.81 17.84
CA LEU A 55 -3.03 7.44 16.92
C LEU A 55 -3.61 7.04 15.55
N THR A 56 -4.64 6.18 15.53
CA THR A 56 -5.31 5.76 14.29
C THR A 56 -5.88 6.96 13.54
N ILE A 57 -6.55 7.88 14.24
CA ILE A 57 -7.06 9.13 13.68
C ILE A 57 -5.92 9.97 13.09
N TYR A 58 -4.83 10.12 13.86
CA TYR A 58 -3.68 10.89 13.41
C TYR A 58 -3.10 10.33 12.11
N VAL A 59 -2.88 9.01 12.03
CA VAL A 59 -2.37 8.34 10.82
C VAL A 59 -3.32 8.57 9.64
N TYR A 60 -4.62 8.33 9.84
CA TYR A 60 -5.64 8.53 8.80
C TYR A 60 -5.63 9.95 8.25
N PHE A 61 -5.63 10.97 9.12
CA PHE A 61 -5.62 12.36 8.67
C PHE A 61 -4.30 12.73 7.98
N ARG A 62 -3.16 12.24 8.47
CA ARG A 62 -1.86 12.49 7.83
C ARG A 62 -1.82 11.96 6.42
N GLU A 63 -2.25 10.71 6.21
CA GLU A 63 -2.35 10.13 4.87
C GLU A 63 -3.35 10.87 4.01
N TYR A 64 -4.54 11.21 4.54
CA TYR A 64 -5.55 11.96 3.80
C TYR A 64 -5.01 13.29 3.28
N PHE A 65 -4.30 14.05 4.11
CA PHE A 65 -3.69 15.32 3.70
C PHE A 65 -2.54 15.12 2.73
N ALA A 66 -1.68 14.10 2.93
CA ALA A 66 -0.61 13.78 2.00
C ALA A 66 -1.16 13.46 0.60
N VAL A 67 -2.18 12.60 0.52
CA VAL A 67 -2.87 12.25 -0.74
C VAL A 67 -3.48 13.48 -1.40
N LYS A 68 -4.17 14.32 -0.61
CA LYS A 68 -4.81 15.53 -1.12
C LYS A 68 -3.77 16.51 -1.69
N ASN A 69 -2.65 16.70 -0.99
CA ASN A 69 -1.56 17.58 -1.42
C ASN A 69 -0.88 17.05 -2.68
N CYS A 70 -0.51 15.76 -2.70
CA CYS A 70 0.08 15.13 -3.88
C CYS A 70 -0.85 15.26 -5.10
N LYS A 71 -2.14 14.98 -4.96
CA LYS A 71 -3.10 15.14 -6.07
C LYS A 71 -3.21 16.58 -6.56
N LYS A 72 -3.12 17.57 -5.67
CA LYS A 72 -3.09 18.99 -6.06
C LYS A 72 -1.84 19.32 -6.86
N GLU A 73 -0.67 18.82 -6.44
CA GLU A 73 0.60 19.05 -7.13
C GLU A 73 0.65 18.32 -8.49
N LEU A 74 0.19 17.07 -8.54
CA LEU A 74 0.04 16.30 -9.78
C LEU A 74 -0.90 16.95 -10.79
N LEU A 75 -1.92 17.69 -10.33
CA LEU A 75 -2.80 18.44 -11.22
C LEU A 75 -2.02 19.52 -11.99
N GLU A 76 -1.07 20.18 -11.33
CA GLU A 76 -0.25 21.24 -11.93
C GLU A 76 0.85 20.64 -12.82
N LEU A 77 1.51 19.57 -12.38
CA LEU A 77 2.47 18.81 -13.18
C LEU A 77 1.81 18.24 -14.44
N GLY A 78 0.58 17.73 -14.31
CA GLY A 78 -0.24 17.19 -15.39
C GLY A 78 -0.53 18.19 -16.53
N LYS A 79 -0.50 19.50 -16.25
CA LYS A 79 -0.65 20.54 -17.29
C LYS A 79 0.59 20.67 -18.16
N ARG A 80 1.78 20.35 -17.63
CA ARG A 80 3.06 20.41 -18.33
C ARG A 80 3.36 19.09 -19.03
N ASN A 81 3.24 17.98 -18.30
CA ASN A 81 3.41 16.63 -18.82
C ASN A 81 2.18 15.78 -18.44
N LYS A 82 1.44 15.29 -19.44
CA LYS A 82 0.22 14.50 -19.24
C LYS A 82 0.47 13.20 -18.49
N ASP A 83 1.68 12.65 -18.51
CA ASP A 83 2.02 11.41 -17.81
C ASP A 83 2.07 11.58 -16.29
N PHE A 84 2.12 12.83 -15.80
CA PHE A 84 2.01 13.19 -14.38
C PHE A 84 0.57 13.50 -13.96
N SER A 85 -0.39 13.50 -14.89
CA SER A 85 -1.79 13.68 -14.53
C SER A 85 -2.29 12.49 -13.71
N TRP A 86 -3.05 12.75 -12.64
CA TRP A 86 -3.54 11.71 -11.74
C TRP A 86 -4.31 10.59 -12.47
N LEU A 87 -5.08 10.92 -13.51
CA LEU A 87 -5.85 9.93 -14.27
C LEU A 87 -4.94 8.95 -15.04
N ASN A 88 -3.88 9.47 -15.65
CA ASN A 88 -2.91 8.63 -16.37
C ASN A 88 -2.05 7.83 -15.38
N LEU A 89 -1.63 8.45 -14.28
CA LEU A 89 -0.87 7.78 -13.22
C LEU A 89 -1.65 6.62 -12.61
N ASP A 90 -2.90 6.81 -12.19
CA ASP A 90 -3.72 5.74 -11.60
C ASP A 90 -3.86 4.57 -12.59
N LYS A 91 -4.11 4.86 -13.88
CA LYS A 91 -4.17 3.83 -14.93
C LYS A 91 -2.84 3.10 -15.13
N ASN A 92 -1.74 3.84 -15.22
CA ASN A 92 -0.40 3.28 -15.44
C ASN A 92 0.03 2.41 -14.27
N VAL A 93 -0.11 2.92 -13.03
CA VAL A 93 0.23 2.18 -11.82
C VAL A 93 -0.60 0.90 -11.71
N ARG A 94 -1.92 0.96 -11.94
CA ARG A 94 -2.77 -0.26 -11.93
C ARG A 94 -2.36 -1.26 -13.01
N ASN A 95 -1.99 -0.79 -14.20
CA ASN A 95 -1.51 -1.68 -15.26
C ASN A 95 -0.18 -2.33 -14.88
N ILE A 96 0.80 -1.55 -14.42
CA ILE A 96 2.11 -2.02 -13.99
C ILE A 96 1.96 -3.03 -12.85
N PHE A 97 1.13 -2.71 -11.85
CA PHE A 97 0.78 -3.62 -10.76
C PHE A 97 0.33 -4.99 -11.27
N ASN A 98 -0.71 -5.03 -12.11
CA ASN A 98 -1.20 -6.29 -12.64
C ASN A 98 -0.15 -7.05 -13.48
N ARG A 99 0.63 -6.34 -14.31
CA ARG A 99 1.65 -6.95 -15.17
C ARG A 99 2.79 -7.59 -14.38
N VAL A 100 3.25 -6.91 -13.32
CA VAL A 100 4.29 -7.43 -12.43
C VAL A 100 3.79 -8.67 -11.68
N TYR A 101 2.56 -8.65 -11.15
CA TYR A 101 1.97 -9.81 -10.47
C TYR A 101 1.78 -11.01 -11.41
N ILE A 102 1.37 -10.78 -12.66
CA ILE A 102 1.30 -11.83 -13.69
C ILE A 102 2.68 -12.44 -13.95
N ALA A 103 3.71 -11.60 -14.09
CA ALA A 103 5.08 -12.04 -14.32
C ALA A 103 5.63 -12.86 -13.13
N TRP A 104 5.36 -12.45 -11.89
CA TRP A 104 5.70 -13.25 -10.70
C TRP A 104 5.03 -14.62 -10.68
N ASN A 105 3.72 -14.66 -10.97
CA ASN A 105 2.98 -15.93 -11.02
C ASN A 105 3.48 -16.88 -12.12
N ASN A 106 3.96 -16.32 -13.23
CA ASN A 106 4.57 -17.05 -14.34
C ASN A 106 6.04 -17.43 -14.07
N GLN A 107 6.66 -16.89 -13.01
CA GLN A 107 8.10 -17.01 -12.71
C GLN A 107 9.01 -16.54 -13.88
N ASP A 108 8.48 -15.66 -14.73
CA ASP A 108 9.18 -15.04 -15.84
C ASP A 108 9.01 -13.54 -15.74
N LEU A 109 9.99 -12.90 -15.10
CA LEU A 109 10.00 -11.45 -15.02
C LEU A 109 10.13 -10.81 -16.40
N LYS A 110 10.62 -11.51 -17.46
CA LYS A 110 11.02 -10.86 -18.74
C LYS A 110 9.84 -10.18 -19.39
N GLU A 111 8.65 -10.77 -19.22
CA GLU A 111 7.37 -10.21 -19.66
C GLU A 111 7.06 -8.84 -19.02
N ALA A 112 7.62 -8.55 -17.84
CA ALA A 112 7.47 -7.29 -17.11
C ALA A 112 8.73 -6.40 -17.14
N SER A 113 9.76 -6.75 -17.91
CA SER A 113 11.02 -5.98 -17.96
C SER A 113 10.83 -4.52 -18.41
N SER A 114 9.81 -4.22 -19.21
CA SER A 114 9.46 -2.85 -19.61
C SER A 114 8.71 -2.06 -18.53
N TYR A 115 8.22 -2.73 -17.49
CA TYR A 115 7.42 -2.14 -16.42
C TYR A 115 8.17 -2.01 -15.10
N ILE A 116 9.41 -2.53 -15.03
CA ILE A 116 10.24 -2.49 -13.83
C ILE A 116 11.61 -1.89 -14.16
N SER A 117 12.19 -1.17 -13.21
CA SER A 117 13.52 -0.58 -13.35
C SER A 117 14.57 -1.69 -13.45
N HIS A 118 15.71 -1.37 -14.08
CA HIS A 118 16.81 -2.32 -14.19
C HIS A 118 17.34 -2.72 -12.81
N TRP A 119 17.34 -1.78 -11.86
CA TRP A 119 17.71 -2.01 -10.47
C TRP A 119 16.76 -2.98 -9.78
N TYR A 120 15.45 -2.72 -9.85
CA TYR A 120 14.43 -3.58 -9.25
C TYR A 120 14.49 -5.01 -9.81
N TRP A 121 14.64 -5.12 -11.13
CA TRP A 121 14.80 -6.40 -11.82
C TRP A 121 15.94 -7.23 -11.22
N GLN A 122 17.15 -6.64 -11.14
CA GLN A 122 18.34 -7.36 -10.70
C GLN A 122 18.18 -7.85 -9.25
N ASN A 123 17.67 -6.99 -8.37
CA ASN A 123 17.44 -7.34 -6.98
C ASN A 123 16.41 -8.46 -6.84
N GLN A 124 15.27 -8.38 -7.53
CA GLN A 124 14.20 -9.38 -7.40
C GLN A 124 14.60 -10.75 -7.98
N GLN A 125 15.30 -10.76 -9.12
CA GLN A 125 15.78 -12.00 -9.74
C GLN A 125 16.79 -12.71 -8.84
N LEU A 126 17.80 -11.98 -8.36
CA LEU A 126 18.91 -12.54 -7.60
C LEU A 126 18.53 -12.98 -6.19
N VAL A 127 17.64 -12.24 -5.51
CA VAL A 127 17.37 -12.44 -4.08
C VAL A 127 16.24 -13.44 -3.83
N HIS A 128 15.26 -13.58 -4.73
CA HIS A 128 14.07 -14.39 -4.43
C HIS A 128 13.83 -15.50 -5.45
N LEU A 129 13.82 -15.18 -6.75
CA LEU A 129 13.43 -16.15 -7.76
C LEU A 129 14.46 -17.27 -7.94
N ASP A 130 15.75 -16.94 -7.91
CA ASP A 130 16.81 -17.93 -8.06
C ASP A 130 16.93 -18.83 -6.82
N GLU A 131 16.67 -18.29 -5.62
CA GLU A 131 16.64 -19.06 -4.37
C GLU A 131 15.46 -20.02 -4.34
N TRP A 132 14.25 -19.54 -4.61
CA TRP A 132 13.06 -20.41 -4.65
C TRP A 132 13.19 -21.52 -5.70
N LYS A 133 13.78 -21.23 -6.86
CA LYS A 133 14.05 -22.27 -7.87
C LYS A 133 15.04 -23.32 -7.36
N LYS A 134 16.10 -22.92 -6.63
CA LYS A 134 17.05 -23.86 -6.02
C LYS A 134 16.39 -24.74 -4.95
N GLU A 135 15.42 -24.20 -4.22
CA GLU A 135 14.67 -24.90 -3.17
C GLU A 135 13.46 -25.70 -3.71
N ASN A 136 13.30 -25.80 -5.03
CA ASN A 136 12.15 -26.45 -5.67
C ASN A 136 10.78 -25.84 -5.28
N LEU A 137 10.78 -24.53 -5.02
CA LEU A 137 9.60 -23.76 -4.65
C LEU A 137 9.05 -22.99 -5.84
N ARG A 138 7.72 -22.88 -5.88
CA ARG A 138 6.99 -22.05 -6.81
C ARG A 138 6.17 -21.00 -6.05
N ASN A 139 6.39 -19.74 -6.39
CA ASN A 139 5.49 -18.66 -6.00
C ASN A 139 4.20 -18.73 -6.83
N VAL A 140 3.07 -18.63 -6.14
CA VAL A 140 1.75 -18.48 -6.74
C VAL A 140 1.18 -17.16 -6.26
N CYS A 141 1.03 -16.22 -7.19
CA CYS A 141 0.55 -14.89 -6.91
C CYS A 141 -0.66 -14.57 -7.79
N LYS A 142 -1.77 -14.13 -7.20
CA LYS A 142 -2.95 -13.73 -7.96
C LYS A 142 -3.56 -12.47 -7.39
N VAL A 143 -3.90 -11.55 -8.27
CA VAL A 143 -4.64 -10.33 -7.93
C VAL A 143 -6.09 -10.54 -8.33
N ASP A 144 -7.00 -10.44 -7.37
CA ASP A 144 -8.44 -10.45 -7.61
C ASP A 144 -8.94 -9.04 -7.98
N GLY A 145 -8.41 -8.01 -7.30
CA GLY A 145 -8.71 -6.63 -7.63
C GLY A 145 -7.92 -5.61 -6.83
N ILE A 146 -7.74 -4.42 -7.42
CA ILE A 146 -7.09 -3.27 -6.78
C ILE A 146 -8.16 -2.36 -6.19
N LYS A 147 -8.23 -2.30 -4.85
CA LYS A 147 -9.20 -1.49 -4.11
C LYS A 147 -8.85 0.00 -4.16
N SER A 148 -7.58 0.35 -3.93
CA SER A 148 -7.18 1.75 -3.93
C SER A 148 -5.73 1.96 -4.39
N VAL A 149 -5.49 3.12 -5.01
CA VAL A 149 -4.15 3.64 -5.32
C VAL A 149 -4.13 5.08 -4.83
N LYS A 150 -3.15 5.40 -3.97
CA LYS A 150 -3.07 6.69 -3.29
C LYS A 150 -1.63 7.22 -3.37
N PRO A 151 -1.37 8.38 -3.99
CA PRO A 151 -0.03 8.98 -3.98
C PRO A 151 0.26 9.51 -2.58
N LEU A 152 1.37 9.10 -1.98
CA LEU A 152 1.78 9.51 -0.64
C LEU A 152 2.91 10.55 -0.64
N TYR A 153 3.79 10.48 -1.64
CA TYR A 153 4.98 11.31 -1.72
C TYR A 153 5.40 11.52 -3.18
N LEU A 154 5.85 12.74 -3.48
CA LEU A 154 6.39 13.15 -4.79
C LEU A 154 7.84 13.63 -4.64
N GLU A 155 8.69 13.17 -5.53
CA GLU A 155 10.05 13.66 -5.73
C GLU A 155 10.22 13.97 -7.21
N ILE A 156 10.10 15.23 -7.57
CA ILE A 156 10.08 15.67 -8.96
C ILE A 156 11.47 16.14 -9.36
N SER A 157 11.97 15.60 -10.46
CA SER A 157 13.26 15.97 -11.03
C SER A 157 13.25 17.41 -11.57
N GLU A 158 14.41 18.06 -11.56
CA GLU A 158 14.63 19.36 -12.20
C GLU A 158 14.78 19.26 -13.72
N ASP A 159 14.92 18.04 -14.25
CA ASP A 159 15.03 17.77 -15.68
C ASP A 159 13.82 18.32 -16.45
N GLU A 160 14.04 18.89 -17.65
CA GLU A 160 12.95 19.46 -18.46
C GLU A 160 11.89 18.43 -18.87
N GLY A 161 12.31 17.17 -19.09
CA GLY A 161 11.45 16.03 -19.36
C GLY A 161 10.88 15.38 -18.10
N LEU A 162 11.29 15.85 -16.92
CA LEU A 162 10.99 15.29 -15.59
C LEU A 162 11.57 13.87 -15.40
N GLU A 163 12.57 13.50 -16.18
CA GLU A 163 13.26 12.22 -16.09
C GLU A 163 13.94 12.05 -14.72
N GLY A 164 13.81 10.86 -14.13
CA GLY A 164 14.25 10.56 -12.77
C GLY A 164 13.28 10.98 -11.67
N SER A 165 12.09 11.51 -12.01
CA SER A 165 11.06 11.79 -11.02
C SER A 165 10.54 10.50 -10.38
N ARG A 166 10.24 10.54 -9.08
CA ARG A 166 9.74 9.40 -8.31
C ARG A 166 8.43 9.72 -7.60
N ILE A 167 7.55 8.74 -7.55
CA ILE A 167 6.28 8.84 -6.82
C ILE A 167 6.06 7.57 -6.02
N ALA A 168 5.79 7.71 -4.73
CA ALA A 168 5.38 6.60 -3.89
C ALA A 168 3.85 6.50 -3.83
N PHE A 169 3.31 5.33 -4.13
CA PHE A 169 1.88 5.03 -4.07
C PHE A 169 1.60 3.96 -3.02
N LEU A 170 0.66 4.24 -2.11
CA LEU A 170 0.03 3.21 -1.31
C LEU A 170 -1.04 2.51 -2.16
N ILE A 171 -0.86 1.21 -2.36
CA ILE A 171 -1.77 0.36 -3.11
C ILE A 171 -2.39 -0.65 -2.16
N THR A 172 -3.73 -0.67 -2.12
CA THR A 172 -4.51 -1.68 -1.41
C THR A 172 -5.12 -2.62 -2.43
N ALA A 173 -4.85 -3.91 -2.35
CA ALA A 173 -5.36 -4.90 -3.30
C ALA A 173 -5.74 -6.21 -2.60
N ASN A 174 -6.65 -6.97 -3.21
CA ASN A 174 -7.02 -8.31 -2.78
C ASN A 174 -6.11 -9.33 -3.50
N ILE A 175 -5.22 -9.97 -2.75
CA ILE A 175 -4.10 -10.74 -3.29
C ILE A 175 -4.09 -12.13 -2.64
N MET A 176 -3.77 -13.13 -3.44
CA MET A 176 -3.40 -14.47 -2.97
C MET A 176 -1.92 -14.64 -3.26
N ASP A 177 -1.09 -14.73 -2.23
CA ASP A 177 0.36 -14.96 -2.36
C ASP A 177 0.80 -16.10 -1.43
N TYR A 178 1.39 -17.13 -2.02
CA TYR A 178 1.98 -18.24 -1.30
C TYR A 178 3.07 -18.94 -2.09
N LEU A 179 4.02 -19.52 -1.35
CA LEU A 179 5.03 -20.42 -1.86
C LEU A 179 4.56 -21.85 -1.66
N LYS A 180 4.67 -22.67 -2.70
CA LYS A 180 4.44 -24.10 -2.63
C LYS A 180 5.65 -24.88 -3.13
N ASP A 181 5.91 -26.00 -2.49
CA ASP A 181 6.85 -27.00 -2.99
C ASP A 181 6.29 -27.67 -4.25
N ILE A 182 7.12 -27.80 -5.28
CA ILE A 182 6.68 -28.27 -6.60
C ILE A 182 6.29 -29.75 -6.55
N ASP A 183 7.05 -30.58 -5.84
CA ASP A 183 6.87 -32.04 -5.82
C ASP A 183 5.72 -32.48 -4.92
N THR A 184 5.66 -31.91 -3.71
CA THR A 184 4.70 -32.29 -2.67
C THR A 184 3.42 -31.48 -2.72
N HIS A 185 3.40 -30.38 -3.48
CA HIS A 185 2.32 -29.39 -3.56
C HIS A 185 1.92 -28.77 -2.21
N LYS A 186 2.77 -28.91 -1.19
CA LYS A 186 2.53 -28.32 0.13
C LYS A 186 2.83 -26.84 0.11
N ILE A 187 1.98 -26.06 0.76
CA ILE A 187 2.23 -24.64 1.01
C ILE A 187 3.30 -24.54 2.09
N VAL A 188 4.43 -23.91 1.76
CA VAL A 188 5.55 -23.72 2.68
C VAL A 188 5.49 -22.35 3.37
N GLN A 189 4.90 -21.35 2.71
CA GLN A 189 4.76 -19.99 3.24
C GLN A 189 3.56 -19.29 2.58
N GLY A 190 2.91 -18.39 3.32
CA GLY A 190 1.79 -17.59 2.82
C GLY A 190 0.43 -18.30 2.93
N SER A 191 -0.54 -17.82 2.17
CA SER A 191 -1.93 -18.29 2.22
C SER A 191 -2.49 -18.49 0.82
N SER A 192 -3.16 -19.62 0.60
CA SER A 192 -3.91 -19.86 -0.65
C SER A 192 -5.29 -19.18 -0.67
N LYS A 193 -5.52 -18.21 0.21
CA LYS A 193 -6.75 -17.41 0.25
C LYS A 193 -6.41 -15.99 -0.18
N PHE A 194 -7.38 -15.35 -0.82
CA PHE A 194 -7.31 -13.92 -1.06
C PHE A 194 -7.44 -13.17 0.27
N ASP A 195 -6.53 -12.23 0.49
CA ASP A 195 -6.58 -11.30 1.60
C ASP A 195 -6.27 -9.87 1.13
N GLU A 196 -6.69 -8.88 1.91
CA GLU A 196 -6.35 -7.50 1.64
C GLU A 196 -4.92 -7.21 2.09
N GLU A 197 -4.10 -6.77 1.13
CA GLU A 197 -2.73 -6.35 1.40
C GLU A 197 -2.52 -4.90 0.99
N GLU A 198 -1.70 -4.21 1.78
CA GLU A 198 -1.25 -2.86 1.52
C GLU A 198 0.26 -2.83 1.31
N LYS A 199 0.68 -2.28 0.17
CA LYS A 199 2.09 -2.11 -0.19
C LYS A 199 2.34 -0.71 -0.73
N ILE A 200 3.56 -0.23 -0.54
CA ILE A 200 4.01 1.04 -1.12
C ILE A 200 4.83 0.73 -2.35
N TRP A 201 4.38 1.20 -3.50
CA TRP A 201 5.08 1.06 -4.77
C TRP A 201 5.72 2.39 -5.12
N VAL A 202 7.04 2.41 -5.21
CA VAL A 202 7.80 3.56 -5.67
C VAL A 202 8.00 3.40 -7.17
N MET A 203 7.47 4.36 -7.91
CA MET A 203 7.56 4.42 -9.36
C MET A 203 8.60 5.48 -9.74
N GLU A 204 9.40 5.19 -10.75
CA GLU A 204 10.35 6.12 -11.35
C GLU A 204 9.93 6.43 -12.79
N TYR A 205 10.05 7.68 -13.19
CA TYR A 205 9.82 8.11 -14.56
C TYR A 205 11.13 8.06 -15.32
N THR A 206 11.24 7.11 -16.26
CA THR A 206 12.45 6.90 -17.06
C THR A 206 12.09 6.63 -18.52
N ASN A 207 12.82 7.22 -19.45
CA ASN A 207 12.63 7.08 -20.89
C ASN A 207 11.18 7.37 -21.33
N GLY A 208 10.54 8.39 -20.74
CA GLY A 208 9.18 8.78 -21.06
C GLY A 208 8.08 7.85 -20.52
N GLN A 209 8.39 6.97 -19.57
CA GLN A 209 7.41 6.05 -18.99
C GLN A 209 7.63 5.82 -17.50
N TRP A 210 6.54 5.51 -16.78
CA TRP A 210 6.61 5.10 -15.39
C TRP A 210 6.96 3.62 -15.29
N VAL A 211 7.95 3.29 -14.49
CA VAL A 211 8.36 1.92 -14.17
C VAL A 211 8.42 1.73 -12.65
N LEU A 212 8.20 0.51 -12.19
CA LEU A 212 8.36 0.13 -10.79
C LEU A 212 9.85 0.13 -10.43
N ASP A 213 10.24 0.90 -9.43
CA ASP A 213 11.61 0.96 -8.94
C ASP A 213 11.80 0.26 -7.59
N ASP A 214 10.80 0.32 -6.71
CA ASP A 214 10.90 -0.30 -5.38
C ASP A 214 9.53 -0.67 -4.80
N ILE A 215 9.50 -1.69 -3.94
CA ILE A 215 8.32 -2.11 -3.19
C ILE A 215 8.66 -2.15 -1.71
N GLN A 216 7.88 -1.41 -0.93
CA GLN A 216 8.02 -1.28 0.50
C GLN A 216 6.75 -1.76 1.21
N ASP A 217 6.88 -2.09 2.50
CA ASP A 217 5.75 -2.53 3.30
C ASP A 217 4.75 -1.38 3.56
N GLY A 218 3.44 -1.70 3.53
CA GLY A 218 2.37 -0.74 3.78
C GLY A 218 2.47 -0.03 5.14
N GLN A 219 3.08 -0.67 6.15
CA GLN A 219 3.32 -0.07 7.47
C GLN A 219 4.17 1.21 7.42
N LEU A 220 4.93 1.43 6.35
CA LEU A 220 5.71 2.65 6.14
C LEU A 220 4.87 3.82 5.60
N SER A 221 3.56 3.68 5.42
CA SER A 221 2.69 4.70 4.82
C SER A 221 2.77 6.03 5.57
N LEU A 222 2.81 5.98 6.91
CA LEU A 222 2.94 7.16 7.75
C LEU A 222 4.29 7.86 7.57
N ALA A 223 5.38 7.10 7.32
CA ALA A 223 6.69 7.67 7.09
C ALA A 223 6.68 8.49 5.79
N PHE A 224 6.17 7.91 4.70
CA PHE A 224 5.99 8.63 3.44
C PHE A 224 5.04 9.82 3.57
N ALA A 225 3.90 9.68 4.25
CA ALA A 225 2.94 10.76 4.46
C ALA A 225 3.46 11.90 5.38
N LYS A 226 4.56 11.68 6.11
CA LYS A 226 5.26 12.71 6.88
C LYS A 226 6.33 13.41 6.06
N THR A 227 6.90 12.75 5.06
CA THR A 227 7.90 13.32 4.17
C THR A 227 7.29 14.48 3.37
N LYS A 228 8.04 15.57 3.25
CA LYS A 228 7.62 16.71 2.44
C LYS A 228 7.97 16.44 0.98
N ASN A 229 7.01 16.66 0.08
CA ASN A 229 7.24 16.53 -1.35
C ASN A 229 8.39 17.45 -1.80
N ILE A 230 9.23 16.91 -2.68
CA ILE A 230 10.34 17.62 -3.29
C ILE A 230 9.88 18.03 -4.69
N ILE A 231 9.55 19.31 -4.84
CA ILE A 231 9.13 19.89 -6.11
C ILE A 231 10.01 21.10 -6.41
N PRO A 232 10.71 21.12 -7.54
CA PRO A 232 11.54 22.24 -7.95
C PRO A 232 10.75 23.55 -8.08
N ALA A 233 11.38 24.67 -7.70
CA ALA A 233 10.71 25.98 -7.65
C ALA A 233 10.27 26.50 -9.04
N ASN A 234 10.95 26.10 -10.11
CA ASN A 234 10.59 26.38 -11.51
C ASN A 234 9.31 25.63 -11.97
N ILE A 235 8.91 24.60 -11.22
CA ILE A 235 7.78 23.73 -11.53
C ILE A 235 6.63 23.92 -10.52
N ALA A 236 6.95 24.30 -9.28
CA ALA A 236 5.99 24.50 -8.22
C ALA A 236 4.88 25.50 -8.62
N PRO A 237 3.61 25.24 -8.25
CA PRO A 237 2.56 26.23 -8.42
C PRO A 237 2.90 27.50 -7.63
N ALA A 238 2.71 28.67 -8.23
CA ALA A 238 2.82 29.94 -7.52
C ALA A 238 1.92 29.88 -6.27
N SER A 239 2.55 30.08 -5.11
CA SER A 239 1.94 30.00 -3.78
C SER A 239 0.82 30.99 -3.59
#